data_AF-A0A521V830-F1
#
_entry.id   AF-A0A521V830-F1
#
_cell.length_a   1.000
_cell.length_b   1.000
_cell.length_c   1.000
_cell.angle_alpha   90.00
_cell.angle_beta   90.00
_cell.angle_gamma   90.00
#
_symmetry.space_group_name_H-M   'P 1'
#
loop_
_entity.id
_entity.type
_entity.pdbx_description
1 polymer ?
#
loop_
_entity_poly.entity_id
_entity_poly.type
_entity_poly.pdbx_seq_one_letter_code
_entity_poly.pdbx_strand_id
1 'polypeptide(L)' 'MVALAAYFRSQKRGFDPGRDLDDWLEAEAEVDATLGLRPARR' A
#
# COMPACT_ATOMS: atom_id res chain seq x y z
N MET A 1 0.87 9.00 4.71
CA MET A 1 1.97 8.08 4.35
C MET A 1 1.56 7.08 3.27
N VAL A 2 0.36 6.49 3.35
CA VAL A 2 -0.19 5.56 2.33
C VAL A 2 0.01 6.03 0.89
N ALA A 3 -0.46 7.24 0.55
CA ALA A 3 -0.37 7.75 -0.82
C ALA A 3 1.07 7.84 -1.35
N LEU A 4 2.03 8.22 -0.48
CA LEU A 4 3.45 8.29 -0.87
C LEU A 4 4.04 6.89 -1.07
N ALA A 5 3.68 5.93 -0.21
CA ALA A 5 4.09 4.54 -0.36
C ALA A 5 3.51 3.90 -1.63
N ALA A 6 2.22 4.11 -1.91
CA ALA A 6 1.55 3.68 -3.14
C ALA A 6 2.21 4.29 -4.38
N TYR A 7 2.52 5.60 -4.35
CA TYR A 7 3.21 6.29 -5.44
C TYR A 7 4.57 5.67 -5.75
N PHE A 8 5.43 5.47 -4.73
CA PHE A 8 6.74 4.85 -4.95
C PHE A 8 6.63 3.40 -5.42
N ARG A 9 5.58 2.68 -5.01
CA ARG A 9 5.33 1.31 -5.46
C ARG A 9 4.93 1.26 -6.93
N SER A 10 3.98 2.11 -7.34
CA SER A 10 3.60 2.29 -8.74
C SER A 10 4.78 2.75 -9.60
N GLN A 11 5.58 3.70 -9.10
CA GLN A 11 6.80 4.18 -9.75
C GLN A 11 7.83 3.07 -10.00
N LYS A 12 8.04 2.16 -9.03
CA LYS A 12 8.97 1.01 -9.20
C LYS A 12 8.56 0.06 -10.33
N ARG A 13 7.28 0.03 -10.69
CA ARG A 13 6.75 -0.77 -11.80
C ARG A 13 6.47 0.05 -13.06
N GLY A 14 6.88 1.33 -13.09
CA GLY A 14 6.66 2.19 -14.25
C GLY A 14 5.22 2.64 -14.46
N PHE A 15 4.43 2.73 -13.38
CA PHE A 15 3.01 3.12 -13.43
C PHE A 15 2.15 2.21 -14.32
N ASP A 16 2.31 0.90 -14.14
CA ASP A 16 1.54 -0.12 -14.85
C ASP A 16 0.02 0.11 -14.72
N PRO A 17 -0.72 0.30 -15.83
CA PRO A 17 -2.16 0.59 -15.79
C PRO A 17 -2.97 -0.49 -15.09
N GLY A 18 -3.97 -0.09 -14.28
CA GLY A 18 -4.87 -1.02 -13.60
C GLY A 18 -4.32 -1.60 -12.29
N ARG A 19 -3.10 -1.22 -11.88
CA ARG A 19 -2.49 -1.59 -10.59
C ARG A 19 -2.65 -0.51 -9.51
N ASP A 20 -3.22 0.64 -9.84
CA ASP A 20 -3.32 1.79 -8.94
C ASP A 20 -4.03 1.45 -7.61
N LEU A 21 -5.13 0.68 -7.69
CA LEU A 21 -5.89 0.25 -6.52
C LEU A 21 -5.11 -0.75 -5.68
N ASP A 22 -4.47 -1.74 -6.31
CA ASP A 22 -3.65 -2.74 -5.63
C ASP A 22 -2.51 -2.05 -4.86
N ASP A 23 -1.88 -1.06 -5.47
CA ASP A 23 -0.78 -0.32 -4.86
C ASP A 23 -1.19 0.45 -3.63
N TRP A 24 -2.39 1.01 -3.68
CA TRP A 24 -2.98 1.71 -2.57
C TRP A 24 -3.35 0.74 -1.44
N LEU A 25 -4.03 -0.37 -1.74
CA LEU A 25 -4.43 -1.39 -0.76
C LEU A 25 -3.22 -2.02 -0.06
N GLU A 26 -2.19 -2.38 -0.82
CA GLU A 26 -0.97 -2.92 -0.23
C GLU A 26 -0.25 -1.84 0.61
N ALA A 27 -0.36 -0.55 0.26
CA ALA A 27 0.29 0.53 1.00
C ALA A 27 -0.44 0.83 2.32
N GLU A 28 -1.77 0.77 2.31
CA GLU A 28 -2.58 0.79 3.53
C GLU A 28 -2.19 -0.36 4.45
N ALA A 29 -2.14 -1.59 3.92
CA ALA A 29 -1.79 -2.75 4.72
C ALA A 29 -0.39 -2.64 5.37
N GLU A 30 0.59 -2.05 4.69
CA GLU A 30 1.93 -1.78 5.24
C GLU A 30 1.88 -0.75 6.38
N VAL A 31 1.18 0.37 6.17
CA VAL A 31 1.04 1.43 7.18
C VAL A 31 0.30 0.90 8.40
N ASP A 32 -0.77 0.14 8.21
CA ASP A 32 -1.53 -0.49 9.30
C ASP A 32 -0.68 -1.48 10.09
N ALA A 33 0.18 -2.25 9.44
CA ALA A 33 1.13 -3.12 10.15
C ALA A 33 2.08 -2.30 11.01
N THR A 34 2.64 -1.23 10.44
CA THR A 34 3.63 -0.40 11.09
C THR A 34 3.04 0.31 12.30
N LEU A 35 1.77 0.71 12.22
CA LEU A 35 1.03 1.34 13.31
C LEU A 35 0.39 0.34 14.28
N GLY A 36 0.49 -0.97 14.01
CA GLY A 36 -0.15 -2.01 14.83
C GLY A 36 -1.69 -1.97 14.78
N LEU A 37 -2.26 -1.39 13.71
CA LEU A 37 -3.71 -1.24 13.52
C LEU A 37 -4.36 -2.52 12.97
N ARG A 38 -3.57 -3.51 12.51
CA ARG A 38 -4.11 -4.79 12.06
C ARG A 38 -4.70 -5.55 13.26
N PRO A 39 -5.98 -5.96 13.22
CA PRO A 39 -6.55 -6.76 14.28
C PRO A 39 -5.84 -8.11 14.36
N ALA A 40 -5.60 -8.58 15.59
CA ALA A 40 -5.12 -9.94 15.81
C ALA A 40 -6.10 -10.92 15.14
N ARG A 41 -5.60 -11.75 14.21
CA ARG A 41 -6.38 -12.87 13.66
C ARG A 41 -6.80 -13.74 14.85
N ARG A 42 -8.09 -13.73 15.16
CA ARG A 42 -8.71 -14.57 16.19
C ARG A 42 -9.01 -15.96 15.64
#